data_AF-A0A524D1V3-F1
#
_entry.id   AF-A0A524D1V3-F1
#
_cell.length_a   1.000
_cell.length_b   1.000
_cell.length_c   1.000
_cell.angle_alpha   90.00
_cell.angle_beta   90.00
_cell.angle_gamma   90.00
#
_symmetry.space_group_name_H-M   'P 1'
#
loop_
_entity.id
_entity.type
_entity.pdbx_description
1 polymer ?
#
loop_
_entity_poly.entity_id
_entity_poly.type
_entity_poly.pdbx_seq_one_letter_code
_entity_poly.pdbx_strand_id
1 'polypeptide(L)'
;MPVGLVLMRWNERVGTEILAKYPEEVTITDKTLMQVYSTHEYSGEAGMISLMVGSLNIASYYTGPDSGYYILLLLNVDEDPDAYEGGLANVSRTILQNLEDDAYRSMIPSLFQRISVYPTLNDEQRLAMSYEDEIKRLIINRLRDEGVVSRSELSVWLKDKYKQGFVDLDGVLIELVKREIIKEASVKGMPSALIFLTNDIIMLRRPPVKLLRDPSSRGLPSPLAEDYRTECKKYFSNYSPTEDDNLGVIELFINPQTYETLRLLRTSIVTKNDLEKLKKKGVDNLDEVLKLLWNNNMIQVFQDKQNNEYYALISDFVIRRIFPKYLLNIIKTQYEQKSKANEVLVEYLNVLESTYETIEEQEKSKAAVEE
;
A
#
# COMPACT_ATOMS: atom_id res chain seq x y z
N MET A 1 -17.41 9.58 -4.58
CA MET A 1 -16.12 10.03 -3.99
C MET A 1 -16.38 10.64 -2.62
N PRO A 2 -15.43 10.54 -1.68
CA PRO A 2 -15.57 11.17 -0.37
C PRO A 2 -15.79 12.67 -0.45
N VAL A 3 -16.56 13.21 0.49
CA VAL A 3 -16.92 14.64 0.54
C VAL A 3 -16.08 15.42 1.55
N GLY A 4 -15.44 14.74 2.50
CA GLY A 4 -14.52 15.40 3.42
C GLY A 4 -13.81 14.44 4.38
N LEU A 5 -12.72 14.92 4.97
CA LEU A 5 -11.96 14.30 6.05
C LEU A 5 -12.03 15.22 7.28
N VAL A 6 -12.30 14.65 8.44
CA VAL A 6 -12.35 15.38 9.71
C VAL A 6 -11.50 14.64 10.73
N LEU A 7 -10.58 15.35 11.38
CA LEU A 7 -9.86 14.88 12.55
C LEU A 7 -10.47 15.55 13.78
N MET A 8 -10.89 14.75 14.75
CA MET A 8 -11.40 15.24 16.02
C MET A 8 -10.78 14.51 17.22
N ARG A 9 -10.93 15.11 18.40
CA ARG A 9 -10.64 14.48 19.69
C ARG A 9 -11.75 14.80 20.69
N TRP A 10 -11.81 14.03 21.77
CA TRP A 10 -12.65 14.37 22.92
C TRP A 10 -11.92 15.33 23.87
N ASN A 11 -12.63 16.33 24.37
CA ASN A 11 -12.15 17.28 25.36
C ASN A 11 -13.17 17.41 26.49
N GLU A 12 -12.76 17.15 27.72
CA GLU A 12 -13.67 17.12 28.89
C GLU A 12 -14.46 18.41 29.11
N ARG A 13 -13.97 19.56 28.63
CA ARG A 13 -14.61 20.87 28.85
C ARG A 13 -15.60 21.27 27.76
N VAL A 14 -15.33 20.88 26.51
CA VAL A 14 -16.07 21.34 25.33
C VAL A 14 -16.71 20.21 24.53
N GLY A 15 -16.46 18.95 24.90
CA GLY A 15 -16.95 17.78 24.18
C GLY A 15 -16.09 17.47 22.96
N THR A 16 -16.71 17.21 21.82
CA THR A 16 -16.01 16.92 20.56
C THR A 16 -15.32 18.17 20.00
N GLU A 17 -14.00 18.12 19.83
CA GLU A 17 -13.18 19.20 19.29
C GLU A 17 -12.63 18.80 17.91
N ILE A 18 -12.95 19.57 16.87
CA ILE A 18 -12.36 19.39 15.54
C ILE A 18 -10.96 20.00 15.52
N LEU A 19 -9.96 19.19 15.21
CA LEU A 19 -8.57 19.61 15.10
C LEU A 19 -8.21 20.04 13.68
N ALA A 20 -8.70 19.31 12.68
CA ALA A 20 -8.51 19.63 11.28
C ALA A 20 -9.69 19.11 10.45
N LYS A 21 -9.95 19.75 9.31
CA LYS A 21 -10.91 19.27 8.32
C LYS A 21 -10.48 19.65 6.92
N TYR A 22 -10.87 18.84 5.94
CA TYR A 22 -10.64 19.14 4.54
C TYR A 22 -11.75 18.55 3.65
N PRO A 23 -12.26 19.28 2.65
CA PRO A 23 -12.08 20.72 2.45
C PRO A 23 -12.50 21.58 3.67
N GLU A 24 -12.03 22.82 3.76
CA GLU A 24 -12.32 23.70 4.92
C GLU A 24 -13.82 24.01 5.04
N GLU A 25 -14.54 23.96 3.93
CA GLU A 25 -15.98 24.23 3.82
C GLU A 25 -16.83 23.05 4.30
N VAL A 26 -16.23 21.90 4.59
CA VAL A 26 -16.95 20.72 5.10
C VAL A 26 -17.70 21.08 6.37
N THR A 27 -18.99 20.77 6.36
CA THR A 27 -19.90 20.96 7.50
C THR A 27 -20.25 19.62 8.11
N ILE A 28 -20.03 19.50 9.42
CA ILE A 28 -20.46 18.36 10.24
C ILE A 28 -21.12 18.89 11.50
N THR A 29 -22.22 18.28 11.92
CA THR A 29 -22.97 18.75 13.10
C THR A 29 -22.40 18.15 14.38
N ASP A 30 -22.50 18.87 15.50
CA ASP A 30 -22.11 18.36 16.82
C ASP A 30 -22.84 17.06 17.15
N LYS A 31 -24.11 16.93 16.75
CA LYS A 31 -24.89 15.69 16.90
C LYS A 31 -24.22 14.52 16.19
N THR A 32 -23.70 14.72 14.99
CA THR A 32 -22.99 13.69 14.22
C THR A 32 -21.67 13.32 14.90
N LEU A 33 -20.88 14.30 15.34
CA LEU A 33 -19.62 14.06 16.04
C LEU A 33 -19.84 13.27 17.35
N MET A 34 -20.85 13.67 18.12
CA MET A 34 -21.25 12.96 19.35
C MET A 34 -21.67 11.52 19.06
N GLN A 35 -22.44 11.28 17.98
CA GLN A 35 -22.85 9.92 17.62
C GLN A 35 -21.66 9.05 17.24
N VAL A 36 -20.69 9.59 16.50
CA VAL A 36 -19.44 8.88 16.18
C VAL A 36 -18.66 8.56 17.45
N TYR A 37 -18.44 9.56 18.32
CA TYR A 37 -17.79 9.38 19.61
C TYR A 37 -18.45 8.28 20.44
N SER A 38 -19.76 8.40 20.71
CA SER A 38 -20.49 7.43 21.53
C SER A 38 -20.46 6.01 20.97
N THR A 39 -20.38 5.84 19.64
CA THR A 39 -20.30 4.51 19.04
C THR A 39 -18.93 3.86 19.27
N HIS A 40 -17.85 4.63 19.15
CA HIS A 40 -16.49 4.13 19.46
C HIS A 40 -16.30 3.90 20.96
N GLU A 41 -16.82 4.77 21.83
CA GLU A 41 -16.74 4.55 23.27
C GLU A 41 -17.51 3.30 23.73
N TYR A 42 -18.55 2.90 22.98
CA TYR A 42 -19.27 1.67 23.27
C TYR A 42 -18.41 0.42 23.03
N SER A 43 -17.54 0.41 22.01
CA SER A 43 -16.58 -0.68 21.81
C SER A 43 -15.38 -0.53 22.75
N GLY A 44 -14.89 0.68 22.96
CA GLY A 44 -13.69 0.97 23.75
C GLY A 44 -12.38 0.50 23.09
N GLU A 45 -12.45 -0.01 21.87
CA GLU A 45 -11.33 -0.60 21.13
C GLU A 45 -10.97 0.28 19.92
N ALA A 46 -9.67 0.35 19.61
CA ALA A 46 -9.20 0.99 18.39
C ALA A 46 -9.73 0.25 17.15
N GLY A 47 -10.00 0.99 16.07
CA GLY A 47 -10.45 0.41 14.81
C GLY A 47 -11.45 1.28 14.07
N MET A 48 -11.98 0.72 12.98
CA MET A 48 -12.97 1.40 12.14
C MET A 48 -14.40 1.01 12.50
N ILE A 49 -15.29 1.99 12.48
CA ILE A 49 -16.75 1.78 12.42
C ILE A 49 -17.32 2.46 11.18
N SER A 50 -18.46 1.95 10.75
CA SER A 50 -19.24 2.47 9.62
C SER A 50 -20.61 2.93 10.13
N LEU A 51 -20.98 4.16 9.80
CA LEU A 51 -22.19 4.82 10.31
C LEU A 51 -22.94 5.51 9.18
N MET A 52 -24.27 5.40 9.16
CA MET A 52 -25.13 6.20 8.30
C MET A 52 -25.79 7.30 9.14
N VAL A 53 -25.55 8.56 8.81
CA VAL A 53 -26.11 9.72 9.51
C VAL A 53 -26.77 10.65 8.51
N GLY A 54 -28.11 10.60 8.44
CA GLY A 54 -28.87 11.38 7.48
C GLY A 54 -28.60 10.91 6.05
N SER A 55 -28.05 11.80 5.21
CA SER A 55 -27.66 11.51 3.82
C SER A 55 -26.16 11.30 3.65
N LEU A 56 -25.41 11.06 4.73
CA LEU A 56 -23.98 10.79 4.71
C LEU A 56 -23.72 9.38 5.24
N ASN A 57 -22.85 8.66 4.54
CA ASN A 57 -22.14 7.54 5.10
C ASN A 57 -20.85 8.07 5.75
N ILE A 58 -20.43 7.48 6.86
CA ILE A 58 -19.24 7.89 7.60
C ILE A 58 -18.42 6.63 7.88
N ALA A 59 -17.19 6.62 7.40
CA ALA A 59 -16.17 5.69 7.85
C ALA A 59 -15.36 6.41 8.93
N SER A 60 -15.29 5.87 10.15
CA SER A 60 -14.58 6.52 11.26
C SER A 60 -13.59 5.57 11.89
N TYR A 61 -12.33 6.00 11.96
CA TYR A 61 -11.26 5.29 12.65
C TYR A 61 -10.98 5.92 14.02
N TYR A 62 -11.04 5.12 15.08
CA TYR A 62 -10.63 5.51 16.42
C TYR A 62 -9.27 4.91 16.75
N THR A 63 -8.38 5.74 17.29
CA THR A 63 -6.99 5.37 17.54
C THR A 63 -6.77 4.74 18.92
N GLY A 64 -7.86 4.43 19.64
CA GLY A 64 -7.82 3.80 20.95
C GLY A 64 -7.61 4.79 22.11
N PRO A 65 -7.76 4.30 23.36
CA PRO A 65 -7.75 5.14 24.56
C PRO A 65 -6.40 5.81 24.84
N ASP A 66 -5.30 5.22 24.38
CA ASP A 66 -3.96 5.76 24.60
C ASP A 66 -3.72 7.08 23.87
N SER A 67 -4.38 7.28 22.71
CA SER A 67 -4.18 8.47 21.88
C SER A 67 -5.46 9.31 21.74
N GLY A 68 -6.64 8.71 21.67
CA GLY A 68 -7.91 9.42 21.81
C GLY A 68 -8.34 10.27 20.60
N TYR A 69 -7.86 9.93 19.39
CA TYR A 69 -8.20 10.64 18.15
C TYR A 69 -9.19 9.87 17.30
N TYR A 70 -10.02 10.61 16.57
CA TYR A 70 -11.00 10.05 15.63
C TYR A 70 -10.80 10.69 14.26
N ILE A 71 -10.62 9.85 13.25
CA ILE A 71 -10.45 10.24 11.85
C ILE A 71 -11.72 9.82 11.12
N LEU A 72 -12.48 10.79 10.62
CA LEU A 72 -13.77 10.58 9.95
C LEU A 72 -13.62 10.89 8.47
N LEU A 73 -13.92 9.92 7.62
CA LEU A 73 -14.13 10.13 6.20
C LEU A 73 -15.64 10.23 5.95
N LEU A 74 -16.06 11.39 5.48
CA LEU A 74 -17.44 11.67 5.10
C LEU A 74 -17.65 11.23 3.67
N LEU A 75 -18.69 10.43 3.46
CA LEU A 75 -18.98 9.74 2.21
C LEU A 75 -20.41 10.05 1.77
N ASN A 76 -20.62 9.98 0.46
CA ASN A 76 -21.98 9.96 -0.07
C ASN A 76 -22.67 8.61 0.25
N VAL A 77 -23.99 8.60 0.18
CA VAL A 77 -24.82 7.42 0.47
C VAL A 77 -24.59 6.22 -0.46
N ASP A 78 -24.03 6.44 -1.65
CA ASP A 78 -23.71 5.42 -2.64
C ASP A 78 -22.32 4.79 -2.44
N GLU A 79 -21.51 5.35 -1.55
CA GLU A 79 -20.17 4.85 -1.25
C GLU A 79 -20.22 3.83 -0.10
N ASP A 80 -19.42 2.77 -0.22
CA ASP A 80 -19.22 1.76 0.82
C ASP A 80 -18.10 2.20 1.79
N PRO A 81 -18.40 2.48 3.07
CA PRO A 81 -17.41 2.83 4.09
C PRO A 81 -16.29 1.80 4.26
N ASP A 82 -16.62 0.50 4.17
CA ASP A 82 -15.70 -0.58 4.47
C ASP A 82 -14.58 -0.68 3.41
N ALA A 83 -14.85 -0.20 2.19
CA ALA A 83 -13.85 -0.09 1.13
C ALA A 83 -12.68 0.86 1.47
N TYR A 84 -12.84 1.73 2.46
CA TYR A 84 -11.84 2.73 2.88
C TYR A 84 -11.03 2.31 4.11
N GLU A 85 -11.36 1.21 4.78
CA GLU A 85 -10.79 0.84 6.10
C GLU A 85 -9.26 0.84 6.12
N GLY A 86 -8.63 0.15 5.16
CA GLY A 86 -7.16 0.10 5.09
C GLY A 86 -6.52 1.46 4.77
N GLY A 87 -7.21 2.31 3.99
CA GLY A 87 -6.77 3.67 3.73
C GLY A 87 -6.89 4.55 4.98
N LEU A 88 -7.98 4.41 5.74
CA LEU A 88 -8.21 5.13 6.99
C LEU A 88 -7.18 4.75 8.06
N ALA A 89 -6.88 3.46 8.21
CA ALA A 89 -5.87 2.99 9.15
C ALA A 89 -4.48 3.59 8.82
N ASN A 90 -4.09 3.61 7.54
CA ASN A 90 -2.83 4.21 7.09
C ASN A 90 -2.78 5.72 7.33
N VAL A 91 -3.83 6.47 6.92
CA VAL A 91 -3.92 7.91 7.16
C VAL A 91 -3.87 8.24 8.64
N SER A 92 -4.57 7.46 9.47
CA SER A 92 -4.58 7.64 10.93
C SER A 92 -3.18 7.49 11.50
N ARG A 93 -2.43 6.44 11.12
CA ARG A 93 -1.03 6.27 11.54
C ARG A 93 -0.15 7.45 11.13
N THR A 94 -0.25 7.91 9.87
CA THR A 94 0.55 9.06 9.39
C THR A 94 0.23 10.34 10.18
N ILE A 95 -1.04 10.59 10.52
CA ILE A 95 -1.43 11.72 11.37
C ILE A 95 -0.78 11.58 12.75
N LEU A 96 -0.95 10.42 13.39
CA LEU A 96 -0.44 10.18 14.75
C LEU A 96 1.08 10.35 14.87
N GLN A 97 1.83 9.89 13.87
CA GLN A 97 3.30 10.04 13.81
C GLN A 97 3.77 11.50 13.70
N ASN A 98 2.89 12.40 13.27
CA ASN A 98 3.20 13.80 13.01
C ASN A 98 2.43 14.76 13.94
N LEU A 99 1.94 14.25 15.09
CA LEU A 99 1.13 15.01 16.05
C LEU A 99 1.92 16.05 16.86
N GLU A 100 3.13 15.71 17.32
CA GLU A 100 3.86 16.52 18.33
C GLU A 100 4.09 17.97 17.88
N ASP A 101 4.36 18.18 16.60
CA ASP A 101 4.65 19.50 16.02
C ASP A 101 3.51 20.04 15.13
N ASP A 102 2.31 19.45 15.20
CA ASP A 102 1.18 19.78 14.31
C ASP A 102 1.49 19.65 12.80
N ALA A 103 2.59 18.97 12.44
CA ALA A 103 3.06 18.81 11.06
C ALA A 103 2.01 18.13 10.17
N TYR A 104 1.19 17.25 10.76
CA TYR A 104 0.07 16.59 10.09
C TYR A 104 -0.91 17.56 9.42
N ARG A 105 -1.09 18.79 9.93
CA ARG A 105 -2.07 19.75 9.40
C ARG A 105 -1.82 20.07 7.94
N SER A 106 -0.56 20.26 7.58
CA SER A 106 -0.12 20.50 6.19
C SER A 106 -0.32 19.30 5.27
N MET A 107 -0.42 18.09 5.85
CA MET A 107 -0.56 16.82 5.13
C MET A 107 -2.03 16.46 4.88
N ILE A 108 -2.98 17.03 5.62
CA ILE A 108 -4.41 16.68 5.52
C ILE A 108 -4.93 16.69 4.07
N PRO A 109 -4.64 17.70 3.21
CA PRO A 109 -5.11 17.68 1.83
C PRO A 109 -4.57 16.49 1.02
N SER A 110 -3.29 16.15 1.16
CA SER A 110 -2.67 15.04 0.43
C SER A 110 -3.15 13.68 0.97
N LEU A 111 -3.33 13.56 2.29
CA LEU A 111 -3.92 12.37 2.92
C LEU A 111 -5.37 12.15 2.48
N PHE A 112 -6.17 13.22 2.36
CA PHE A 112 -7.53 13.13 1.83
C PHE A 112 -7.56 12.66 0.38
N GLN A 113 -6.65 13.15 -0.47
CA GLN A 113 -6.55 12.68 -1.85
C GLN A 113 -6.17 11.20 -1.92
N ARG A 114 -5.17 10.77 -1.13
CA ARG A 114 -4.73 9.37 -1.07
C ARG A 114 -5.87 8.44 -0.67
N ILE A 115 -6.61 8.78 0.39
CA ILE A 115 -7.72 7.93 0.85
C ILE A 115 -8.90 7.93 -0.12
N SER A 116 -9.15 9.06 -0.80
CA SER A 116 -10.26 9.18 -1.76
C SER A 116 -10.13 8.26 -2.97
N VAL A 117 -8.90 7.97 -3.40
CA VAL A 117 -8.65 7.04 -4.52
C VAL A 117 -8.46 5.59 -4.05
N TYR A 118 -8.37 5.33 -2.74
CA TYR A 118 -8.02 4.02 -2.18
C TYR A 118 -8.87 2.85 -2.72
N PRO A 119 -10.21 2.96 -2.80
CA PRO A 119 -11.04 1.87 -3.31
C PRO A 119 -10.73 1.53 -4.77
N THR A 120 -10.30 2.51 -5.56
CA THR A 120 -10.01 2.37 -7.00
C THR A 120 -8.63 1.78 -7.29
N LEU A 121 -7.76 1.69 -6.27
CA LEU A 121 -6.42 1.15 -6.44
C LEU A 121 -6.48 -0.32 -6.83
N ASN A 122 -5.66 -0.70 -7.79
CA ASN A 122 -5.49 -2.11 -8.13
C ASN A 122 -4.55 -2.80 -7.12
N ASP A 123 -4.42 -4.12 -7.24
CA ASP A 123 -3.63 -4.93 -6.31
C ASP A 123 -2.15 -4.53 -6.28
N GLU A 124 -1.57 -4.13 -7.41
CA GLU A 124 -0.18 -3.69 -7.49
C GLU A 124 0.03 -2.38 -6.69
N GLN A 125 -0.87 -1.41 -6.82
CA GLN A 125 -0.81 -0.18 -6.04
C GLN A 125 -1.09 -0.42 -4.55
N ARG A 126 -2.01 -1.33 -4.22
CA ARG A 126 -2.32 -1.72 -2.85
C ARG A 126 -1.15 -2.39 -2.15
N LEU A 127 -0.44 -3.29 -2.85
CA LEU A 127 0.79 -3.89 -2.35
C LEU A 127 1.89 -2.84 -2.19
N ALA A 128 1.99 -1.89 -3.13
CA ALA A 128 2.97 -0.80 -3.03
C ALA A 128 2.71 0.03 -1.77
N MET A 129 1.44 0.38 -1.50
CA MET A 129 1.05 1.05 -0.25
C MET A 129 1.33 0.22 1.00
N SER A 130 1.08 -1.09 0.97
CA SER A 130 1.42 -1.96 2.10
C SER A 130 2.93 -2.00 2.35
N TYR A 131 3.75 -1.98 1.30
CA TYR A 131 5.21 -2.00 1.46
C TYR A 131 5.81 -0.60 1.72
N GLU A 132 5.12 0.50 1.42
CA GLU A 132 5.56 1.86 1.77
C GLU A 132 5.51 2.13 3.28
N ASP A 133 4.66 1.42 4.00
CA ASP A 133 4.56 1.49 5.46
C ASP A 133 5.76 0.79 6.13
N GLU A 134 6.58 1.55 6.83
CA GLU A 134 7.81 1.06 7.47
C GLU A 134 7.54 -0.04 8.51
N ILE A 135 6.47 0.08 9.29
CA ILE A 135 6.12 -0.91 10.32
C ILE A 135 5.76 -2.23 9.64
N LYS A 136 4.96 -2.18 8.56
CA LYS A 136 4.65 -3.39 7.78
C LYS A 136 5.90 -4.02 7.18
N ARG A 137 6.81 -3.22 6.61
CA ARG A 137 8.09 -3.75 6.10
C ARG A 137 8.90 -4.44 7.19
N LEU A 138 9.00 -3.83 8.36
CA LEU A 138 9.71 -4.41 9.50
C LEU A 138 9.13 -5.76 9.91
N ILE A 139 7.81 -5.85 9.99
CA ILE A 139 7.11 -7.12 10.29
C ILE A 139 7.38 -8.15 9.19
N ILE A 140 7.23 -7.78 7.91
CA ILE A 140 7.45 -8.68 6.77
C ILE A 140 8.91 -9.17 6.77
N ASN A 141 9.90 -8.29 6.92
CA ASN A 141 11.32 -8.66 6.94
C ASN A 141 11.64 -9.59 8.11
N ARG A 142 11.12 -9.30 9.30
CA ARG A 142 11.28 -10.20 10.45
C ARG A 142 10.68 -11.58 10.18
N LEU A 143 9.50 -11.61 9.57
CA LEU A 143 8.83 -12.84 9.17
C LEU A 143 9.54 -13.56 8.01
N ARG A 144 10.29 -12.87 7.15
CA ARG A 144 11.15 -13.51 6.14
C ARG A 144 12.28 -14.29 6.79
N ASP A 145 12.85 -13.78 7.88
CA ASP A 145 13.95 -14.41 8.59
C ASP A 145 13.48 -15.55 9.52
N GLU A 146 12.39 -15.32 10.25
CA GLU A 146 11.92 -16.25 11.28
C GLU A 146 10.76 -17.15 10.84
N GLY A 147 10.04 -16.74 9.79
CA GLY A 147 8.83 -17.38 9.32
C GLY A 147 7.60 -17.17 10.21
N VAL A 148 7.73 -17.35 11.53
CA VAL A 148 6.63 -17.22 12.50
C VAL A 148 7.08 -16.51 13.77
N VAL A 149 6.26 -15.62 14.30
CA VAL A 149 6.52 -14.89 15.55
C VAL A 149 5.26 -14.84 16.42
N SER A 150 5.41 -14.78 17.75
CA SER A 150 4.24 -14.56 18.61
C SER A 150 3.79 -13.11 18.59
N ARG A 151 2.48 -12.88 18.67
CA ARG A 151 1.90 -11.52 18.71
C ARG A 151 2.48 -10.69 19.85
N SER A 152 2.59 -11.27 21.05
CA SER A 152 3.19 -10.60 22.21
C SER A 152 4.64 -10.18 21.97
N GLU A 153 5.45 -11.05 21.37
CA GLU A 153 6.84 -10.76 21.06
C GLU A 153 6.99 -9.70 19.97
N LEU A 154 6.13 -9.74 18.96
CA LEU A 154 6.10 -8.71 17.92
C LEU A 154 5.75 -7.33 18.50
N SER A 155 4.78 -7.28 19.40
CA SER A 155 4.38 -6.05 20.10
C SER A 155 5.54 -5.45 20.91
N VAL A 156 6.22 -6.27 21.72
CA VAL A 156 7.38 -5.82 22.51
C VAL A 156 8.50 -5.32 21.60
N TRP A 157 8.82 -6.08 20.55
CA TRP A 157 9.89 -5.72 19.60
C TRP A 157 9.60 -4.41 18.85
N LEU A 158 8.36 -4.19 18.41
CA LEU A 158 7.99 -2.94 17.73
C LEU A 158 8.04 -1.75 18.69
N LYS A 159 7.61 -1.90 19.95
CA LYS A 159 7.72 -0.86 20.97
C LYS A 159 9.18 -0.48 21.26
N ASP A 160 10.08 -1.48 21.31
CA ASP A 160 11.51 -1.24 21.51
C ASP A 160 12.17 -0.53 20.33
N LYS A 161 11.69 -0.80 19.10
CA LYS A 161 12.14 -0.12 17.87
C LYS A 161 11.60 1.31 17.78
N TYR A 162 10.33 1.53 18.11
CA TYR A 162 9.62 2.81 18.01
C TYR A 162 9.39 3.44 19.39
N LYS A 163 10.50 3.68 20.11
CA LYS A 163 10.50 4.22 21.50
C LYS A 163 9.69 5.51 21.71
N GLN A 164 9.32 6.22 20.64
CA GLN A 164 8.64 7.52 20.65
C GLN A 164 7.34 7.56 19.82
N GLY A 165 6.74 6.42 19.47
CA GLY A 165 5.56 6.40 18.60
C GLY A 165 4.45 5.47 19.06
N PHE A 166 3.20 5.87 18.78
CA PHE A 166 2.07 4.96 18.84
C PHE A 166 2.19 3.93 17.70
N VAL A 167 2.11 2.64 18.04
CA VAL A 167 2.09 1.52 17.09
C VAL A 167 0.76 0.79 17.22
N ASP A 168 -0.12 1.04 16.26
CA ASP A 168 -1.37 0.29 16.11
C ASP A 168 -1.09 -1.09 15.51
N LEU A 169 -0.68 -2.03 16.36
CA LEU A 169 -0.36 -3.39 15.90
C LEU A 169 -1.59 -4.08 15.32
N ASP A 170 -2.77 -3.89 15.92
CA ASP A 170 -4.03 -4.45 15.44
C ASP A 170 -4.36 -4.00 14.03
N GLY A 171 -4.40 -2.69 13.79
CA GLY A 171 -4.67 -2.14 12.47
C GLY A 171 -3.62 -2.54 11.43
N VAL A 172 -2.36 -2.71 11.83
CA VAL A 172 -1.30 -3.20 10.93
C VAL A 172 -1.51 -4.67 10.57
N LEU A 173 -1.76 -5.55 11.55
CA LEU A 173 -1.92 -6.99 11.32
C LEU A 173 -3.19 -7.29 10.53
N ILE A 174 -4.31 -6.62 10.84
CA ILE A 174 -5.56 -6.76 10.09
C ILE A 174 -5.34 -6.48 8.60
N GLU A 175 -4.58 -5.42 8.28
CA GLU A 175 -4.29 -5.09 6.89
C GLU A 175 -3.42 -6.15 6.20
N LEU A 176 -2.38 -6.65 6.88
CA LEU A 176 -1.53 -7.71 6.33
C LEU A 176 -2.29 -9.04 6.15
N VAL A 177 -3.23 -9.37 7.05
CA VAL A 177 -4.14 -10.53 6.92
C VAL A 177 -5.08 -10.35 5.73
N LYS A 178 -5.71 -9.18 5.58
CA LYS A 178 -6.57 -8.86 4.42
C LYS A 178 -5.84 -8.90 3.09
N ARG A 179 -4.53 -8.66 3.11
CA ARG A 179 -3.63 -8.78 1.94
C ARG A 179 -3.12 -10.19 1.72
N GLU A 180 -3.52 -11.15 2.57
CA GLU A 180 -3.11 -12.56 2.56
C GLU A 180 -1.59 -12.74 2.75
N ILE A 181 -0.89 -11.72 3.25
CA ILE A 181 0.57 -11.76 3.49
C ILE A 181 0.84 -12.61 4.72
N ILE A 182 0.03 -12.46 5.76
CA ILE A 182 0.16 -13.20 7.01
C ILE A 182 -1.13 -13.93 7.37
N LYS A 183 -1.00 -14.90 8.26
CA LYS A 183 -2.11 -15.54 8.97
C LYS A 183 -1.85 -15.52 10.46
N GLU A 184 -2.86 -15.17 11.25
CA GLU A 184 -2.84 -15.26 12.70
C GLU A 184 -3.57 -16.53 13.14
N ALA A 185 -2.95 -17.34 14.00
CA ALA A 185 -3.57 -18.55 14.56
C ALA A 185 -3.09 -18.85 15.98
N SER A 186 -3.98 -19.44 16.78
CA SER A 186 -3.65 -19.94 18.12
C SER A 186 -3.13 -21.38 18.04
N VAL A 187 -1.95 -21.62 18.62
CA VAL A 187 -1.35 -22.95 18.68
C VAL A 187 -1.43 -23.48 20.10
N LYS A 188 -1.84 -24.75 20.24
CA LYS A 188 -1.97 -25.39 21.56
C LYS A 188 -0.63 -25.36 22.31
N GLY A 189 -0.67 -24.92 23.55
CA GLY A 189 0.51 -24.78 24.40
C GLY A 189 1.28 -23.47 24.24
N MET A 190 0.86 -22.60 23.31
CA MET A 190 1.41 -21.25 23.18
C MET A 190 0.56 -20.25 23.98
N PRO A 191 1.20 -19.31 24.71
CA PRO A 191 0.50 -18.32 25.53
C PRO A 191 -0.10 -17.16 24.72
N SER A 192 0.32 -16.99 23.47
CA SER A 192 -0.11 -15.93 22.56
C SER A 192 -0.42 -16.53 21.20
N ALA A 193 -1.30 -15.87 20.45
CA ALA A 193 -1.47 -16.13 19.02
C ALA A 193 -0.12 -15.96 18.30
N LEU A 194 0.05 -16.74 17.24
CA LEU A 194 1.22 -16.73 16.36
C LEU A 194 0.85 -16.11 15.01
N ILE A 195 1.81 -15.40 14.45
CA ILE A 195 1.71 -14.72 13.16
C ILE A 195 2.65 -15.43 12.21
N PHE A 196 2.08 -16.01 11.15
CA PHE A 196 2.77 -16.80 10.15
C PHE A 196 2.85 -16.03 8.83
N LEU A 197 3.99 -16.08 8.15
CA LEU A 197 4.10 -15.58 6.77
C LEU A 197 3.51 -16.60 5.81
N THR A 198 2.45 -16.22 5.08
CA THR A 198 1.76 -17.10 4.13
C THR A 198 2.03 -16.73 2.69
N ASN A 199 2.14 -15.43 2.41
CA ASN A 199 2.60 -14.91 1.13
C ASN A 199 3.67 -13.86 1.36
N ASP A 200 4.72 -13.86 0.53
CA ASP A 200 5.71 -12.78 0.53
C ASP A 200 5.44 -11.79 -0.61
N ILE A 201 5.95 -10.57 -0.49
CA ILE A 201 5.90 -9.54 -1.51
C ILE A 201 7.22 -9.54 -2.27
N ILE A 202 7.18 -9.89 -3.56
CA ILE A 202 8.31 -9.71 -4.46
C ILE A 202 8.21 -8.38 -5.17
N MET A 203 9.34 -7.66 -5.23
CA MET A 203 9.50 -6.42 -5.97
C MET A 203 10.77 -6.49 -6.80
N LEU A 204 10.62 -6.25 -8.09
CA LEU A 204 11.76 -6.17 -8.99
C LEU A 204 11.42 -5.33 -10.21
N ARG A 205 12.44 -4.70 -10.77
CA ARG A 205 12.33 -4.16 -12.12
C ARG A 205 12.37 -5.28 -13.15
N ARG A 206 11.60 -5.08 -14.22
CA ARG A 206 11.56 -5.98 -15.38
C ARG A 206 11.72 -5.19 -16.68
N PRO A 207 12.29 -5.80 -17.73
CA PRO A 207 12.26 -5.22 -19.05
C PRO A 207 10.81 -5.04 -19.54
N PRO A 208 10.49 -3.95 -20.25
CA PRO A 208 9.18 -3.74 -20.87
C PRO A 208 9.02 -4.61 -22.13
N VAL A 209 8.86 -5.93 -21.92
CA VAL A 209 8.92 -6.96 -22.98
C VAL A 209 8.03 -6.66 -24.19
N LYS A 210 6.81 -6.15 -23.95
CA LYS A 210 5.86 -5.81 -25.02
C LYS A 210 6.36 -4.67 -25.92
N LEU A 211 7.02 -3.67 -25.35
CA LEU A 211 7.62 -2.56 -26.09
C LEU A 211 8.91 -2.99 -26.78
N LEU A 212 9.76 -3.75 -26.08
CA LEU A 212 11.04 -4.24 -26.60
C LEU A 212 10.91 -5.12 -27.84
N ARG A 213 9.87 -5.98 -27.88
CA ARG A 213 9.65 -6.91 -28.99
C ARG A 213 9.37 -6.17 -30.29
N ASP A 214 8.55 -5.11 -30.25
CA ASP A 214 8.18 -4.33 -31.43
C ASP A 214 7.98 -2.84 -31.07
N PRO A 215 9.07 -2.07 -30.91
CA PRO A 215 8.98 -0.66 -30.51
C PRO A 215 8.27 0.21 -31.56
N SER A 216 8.40 -0.15 -32.85
CA SER A 216 7.84 0.64 -33.94
C SER A 216 6.33 0.56 -34.03
N SER A 217 5.74 -0.63 -33.85
CA SER A 217 4.28 -0.75 -33.71
C SER A 217 3.72 0.00 -32.49
N ARG A 218 4.59 0.37 -31.55
CA ARG A 218 4.25 1.02 -30.28
C ARG A 218 4.51 2.52 -30.27
N GLY A 219 4.89 3.11 -31.41
CA GLY A 219 5.02 4.56 -31.57
C GLY A 219 6.44 5.09 -31.68
N LEU A 220 7.47 4.24 -31.57
CA LEU A 220 8.86 4.67 -31.75
C LEU A 220 9.29 4.62 -33.23
N PRO A 221 9.84 5.71 -33.81
CA PRO A 221 10.39 5.67 -35.16
C PRO A 221 11.42 4.55 -35.34
N SER A 222 11.33 3.79 -36.44
CA SER A 222 12.21 2.64 -36.70
C SER A 222 13.72 2.91 -36.57
N PRO A 223 14.24 4.10 -36.95
CA PRO A 223 15.66 4.40 -36.73
C PRO A 223 16.11 4.38 -35.26
N LEU A 224 15.19 4.60 -34.31
CA LEU A 224 15.49 4.66 -32.87
C LEU A 224 15.29 3.31 -32.16
N ALA A 225 14.81 2.28 -32.87
CA ALA A 225 14.46 1.00 -32.25
C ALA A 225 15.67 0.27 -31.65
N GLU A 226 16.83 0.31 -32.33
CA GLU A 226 18.06 -0.31 -31.81
C GLU A 226 18.67 0.48 -30.65
N ASP A 227 18.57 1.81 -30.66
CA ASP A 227 18.99 2.66 -29.54
C ASP A 227 18.17 2.33 -28.29
N TYR A 228 16.85 2.18 -28.45
CA TYR A 228 15.95 1.79 -27.36
C TYR A 228 16.29 0.41 -26.78
N ARG A 229 16.54 -0.59 -27.64
CA ARG A 229 16.97 -1.93 -27.21
C ARG A 229 18.31 -1.88 -26.47
N THR A 230 19.23 -1.05 -26.95
CA THR A 230 20.56 -0.86 -26.36
C THR A 230 20.47 -0.26 -24.97
N GLU A 231 19.68 0.81 -24.78
CA GLU A 231 19.50 1.43 -23.46
C GLU A 231 18.81 0.50 -22.47
N CYS A 232 17.79 -0.25 -22.90
CA CYS A 232 17.18 -1.28 -22.04
C CYS A 232 18.19 -2.35 -21.61
N LYS A 233 19.00 -2.85 -22.54
CA LYS A 233 20.04 -3.86 -22.24
C LYS A 233 21.09 -3.30 -21.28
N LYS A 234 21.55 -2.07 -21.52
CA LYS A 234 22.53 -1.36 -20.68
C LYS A 234 22.02 -1.18 -19.25
N TYR A 235 20.75 -0.83 -19.08
CA TYR A 235 20.13 -0.75 -17.76
C TYR A 235 20.19 -2.10 -17.02
N PHE A 236 19.64 -3.16 -17.63
CA PHE A 236 19.55 -4.46 -16.96
C PHE A 236 20.87 -5.23 -16.85
N SER A 237 21.91 -4.86 -17.60
CA SER A 237 23.24 -5.49 -17.47
C SER A 237 23.91 -5.22 -16.12
N ASN A 238 23.56 -4.11 -15.47
CA ASN A 238 24.14 -3.69 -14.19
C ASN A 238 23.09 -3.59 -13.07
N TYR A 239 21.85 -3.98 -13.34
CA TYR A 239 20.77 -3.86 -12.36
C TYR A 239 20.89 -4.92 -11.28
N SER A 240 21.00 -4.47 -10.03
CA SER A 240 20.82 -5.28 -8.84
C SER A 240 19.72 -4.64 -8.01
N PRO A 241 18.64 -5.36 -7.65
CA PRO A 241 17.62 -4.83 -6.77
C PRO A 241 18.21 -4.38 -5.43
N THR A 242 17.79 -3.21 -4.96
CA THR A 242 18.08 -2.71 -3.61
C THR A 242 16.79 -2.24 -2.96
N GLU A 243 16.78 -2.17 -1.62
CA GLU A 243 15.60 -1.67 -0.91
C GLU A 243 15.31 -0.20 -1.26
N ASP A 244 16.34 0.64 -1.32
CA ASP A 244 16.20 2.05 -1.72
C ASP A 244 15.62 2.22 -3.13
N ASP A 245 16.06 1.39 -4.10
CA ASP A 245 15.50 1.39 -5.45
C ASP A 245 14.01 1.02 -5.44
N ASN A 246 13.65 -0.02 -4.68
CA ASN A 246 12.26 -0.46 -4.57
C ASN A 246 11.38 0.62 -3.93
N LEU A 247 11.85 1.26 -2.85
CA LEU A 247 11.11 2.33 -2.16
C LEU A 247 10.89 3.55 -3.06
N GLY A 248 11.94 3.99 -3.78
CA GLY A 248 11.82 5.09 -4.74
C GLY A 248 10.78 4.82 -5.84
N VAL A 249 10.69 3.57 -6.32
CA VAL A 249 9.69 3.19 -7.32
C VAL A 249 8.29 3.03 -6.73
N ILE A 250 8.17 2.55 -5.50
CA ILE A 250 6.88 2.42 -4.80
C ILE A 250 6.17 3.78 -4.68
N GLU A 251 6.90 4.85 -4.37
CA GLU A 251 6.35 6.20 -4.31
C GLU A 251 5.68 6.61 -5.64
N LEU A 252 6.26 6.21 -6.77
CA LEU A 252 5.71 6.45 -8.10
C LEU A 252 4.38 5.70 -8.33
N PHE A 253 4.18 4.56 -7.69
CA PHE A 253 3.00 3.72 -7.87
C PHE A 253 1.82 4.17 -7.01
N ILE A 254 2.13 4.74 -5.85
CA ILE A 254 1.16 5.30 -4.92
C ILE A 254 0.69 6.68 -5.41
N ASN A 255 1.54 7.44 -6.11
CA ASN A 255 1.16 8.70 -6.71
C ASN A 255 0.20 8.48 -7.91
N PRO A 256 -1.05 8.98 -7.86
CA PRO A 256 -2.03 8.74 -8.93
C PRO A 256 -1.62 9.32 -10.29
N GLN A 257 -0.98 10.49 -10.31
CA GLN A 257 -0.56 11.17 -11.55
C GLN A 257 0.57 10.39 -12.23
N THR A 258 1.54 9.95 -11.44
CA THR A 258 2.66 9.15 -11.93
C THR A 258 2.18 7.78 -12.40
N TYR A 259 1.27 7.13 -11.67
CA TYR A 259 0.75 5.83 -12.06
C TYR A 259 -0.09 5.90 -13.34
N GLU A 260 -0.96 6.90 -13.52
CA GLU A 260 -1.73 7.06 -14.76
C GLU A 260 -0.80 7.30 -15.97
N THR A 261 0.28 8.06 -15.78
CA THR A 261 1.32 8.24 -16.80
C THR A 261 2.04 6.92 -17.11
N LEU A 262 2.41 6.16 -16.08
CA LEU A 262 3.04 4.84 -16.23
C LEU A 262 2.14 3.84 -16.97
N ARG A 263 0.82 3.86 -16.72
CA ARG A 263 -0.14 3.00 -17.43
C ARG A 263 -0.10 3.23 -18.94
N LEU A 264 -0.04 4.48 -19.39
CA LEU A 264 0.13 4.80 -20.81
C LEU A 264 1.46 4.27 -21.33
N LEU A 265 2.56 4.60 -20.64
CA LEU A 265 3.92 4.23 -21.05
C LEU A 265 4.17 2.73 -21.08
N ARG A 266 3.45 1.93 -20.28
CA ARG A 266 3.48 0.45 -20.34
C ARG A 266 2.88 -0.12 -21.63
N THR A 267 2.10 0.67 -22.37
CA THR A 267 1.37 0.21 -23.58
C THR A 267 1.86 0.82 -24.87
N SER A 268 2.48 2.00 -24.82
CA SER A 268 2.92 2.77 -25.99
C SER A 268 4.09 3.69 -25.65
N ILE A 269 4.94 3.91 -26.64
CA ILE A 269 5.98 4.94 -26.66
C ILE A 269 5.37 6.19 -27.30
N VAL A 270 5.42 7.31 -26.61
CA VAL A 270 4.57 8.48 -26.93
C VAL A 270 5.36 9.77 -26.92
N THR A 271 4.84 10.79 -27.60
CA THR A 271 5.41 12.13 -27.61
C THR A 271 4.96 12.96 -26.41
N LYS A 272 5.60 14.10 -26.15
CA LYS A 272 5.13 15.05 -25.13
C LYS A 272 3.67 15.49 -25.37
N ASN A 273 3.28 15.73 -26.63
CA ASN A 273 1.92 16.12 -27.01
C ASN A 273 0.88 15.05 -26.66
N ASP A 274 1.24 13.78 -26.72
CA ASP A 274 0.35 12.69 -26.33
C ASP A 274 0.20 12.60 -24.81
N LEU A 275 1.29 12.80 -24.07
CA LEU A 275 1.29 12.84 -22.61
C LEU A 275 0.49 14.03 -22.07
N GLU A 276 0.52 15.18 -22.74
CA GLU A 276 -0.29 16.34 -22.33
C GLU A 276 -1.79 16.07 -22.34
N LYS A 277 -2.27 15.09 -23.12
CA LYS A 277 -3.68 14.67 -23.12
C LYS A 277 -4.08 14.05 -21.77
N LEU A 278 -3.12 13.58 -20.96
CA LEU A 278 -3.37 13.05 -19.61
C LEU A 278 -3.80 14.12 -18.59
N LYS A 279 -3.67 15.42 -18.91
CA LYS A 279 -4.31 16.49 -18.12
C LYS A 279 -5.81 16.25 -17.94
N LYS A 280 -6.47 15.70 -18.96
CA LYS A 280 -7.90 15.33 -18.89
C LYS A 280 -8.19 14.17 -17.94
N LYS A 281 -7.17 13.46 -17.48
CA LYS A 281 -7.24 12.36 -16.52
C LYS A 281 -6.62 12.71 -15.16
N GLY A 282 -6.40 14.01 -14.88
CA GLY A 282 -5.89 14.48 -13.59
C GLY A 282 -4.36 14.48 -13.46
N VAL A 283 -3.61 14.40 -14.56
CA VAL A 283 -2.15 14.64 -14.55
C VAL A 283 -1.89 16.13 -14.78
N ASP A 284 -1.85 16.91 -13.72
CA ASP A 284 -1.77 18.37 -13.79
C ASP A 284 -0.35 18.85 -14.10
N ASN A 285 0.66 18.30 -13.41
CA ASN A 285 2.06 18.69 -13.55
C ASN A 285 2.89 17.61 -14.27
N LEU A 286 2.73 17.54 -15.59
CA LEU A 286 3.41 16.53 -16.41
C LEU A 286 4.94 16.60 -16.31
N ASP A 287 5.53 17.80 -16.28
CA ASP A 287 6.99 17.96 -16.25
C ASP A 287 7.59 17.41 -14.94
N GLU A 288 6.90 17.59 -13.81
CA GLU A 288 7.28 17.00 -12.53
C GLU A 288 7.15 15.47 -12.56
N VAL A 289 6.05 14.94 -13.10
CA VAL A 289 5.85 13.49 -13.23
C VAL A 289 6.94 12.85 -14.10
N LEU A 290 7.27 13.45 -15.24
CA LEU A 290 8.34 12.96 -16.12
C LEU A 290 9.71 13.03 -15.45
N LYS A 291 9.98 14.08 -14.68
CA LYS A 291 11.20 14.20 -13.88
C LYS A 291 11.29 13.10 -12.82
N LEU A 292 10.19 12.78 -12.13
CA LEU A 292 10.15 11.68 -11.16
C LEU A 292 10.42 10.33 -11.81
N LEU A 293 9.78 10.04 -12.94
CA LEU A 293 9.99 8.81 -13.70
C LEU A 293 11.43 8.69 -14.23
N TRP A 294 12.00 9.80 -14.70
CA TRP A 294 13.37 9.87 -15.21
C TRP A 294 14.39 9.63 -14.09
N ASN A 295 14.26 10.35 -12.97
CA ASN A 295 15.18 10.23 -11.84
C ASN A 295 15.19 8.82 -11.24
N ASN A 296 14.07 8.11 -11.34
CA ASN A 296 13.94 6.71 -10.95
C ASN A 296 14.28 5.73 -12.08
N ASN A 297 14.94 6.16 -13.16
CA ASN A 297 15.36 5.32 -14.29
C ASN A 297 14.23 4.48 -14.92
N MET A 298 12.98 4.92 -14.81
CA MET A 298 11.83 4.21 -15.40
C MET A 298 11.76 4.49 -16.90
N ILE A 299 12.03 5.73 -17.31
CA ILE A 299 11.88 6.21 -18.68
C ILE A 299 13.20 6.72 -19.27
N GLN A 300 13.26 6.72 -20.60
CA GLN A 300 14.29 7.38 -21.39
C GLN A 300 13.62 8.17 -22.52
N VAL A 301 14.27 9.26 -22.93
CA VAL A 301 13.83 10.15 -24.01
C VAL A 301 14.72 9.89 -25.21
N PHE A 302 14.09 9.58 -26.34
CA PHE A 302 14.73 9.42 -27.63
C PHE A 302 14.33 10.58 -28.52
N GLN A 303 15.28 11.11 -29.29
CA GLN A 303 15.04 12.24 -30.19
C GLN A 303 15.27 11.81 -31.64
N ASP A 304 14.32 12.15 -32.51
CA ASP A 304 14.51 11.96 -33.95
C ASP A 304 15.26 13.15 -34.60
N LYS A 305 15.52 13.05 -35.90
CA LYS A 305 16.22 14.09 -36.67
C LYS A 305 15.45 15.41 -36.77
N GLN A 306 14.16 15.42 -36.45
CA GLN A 306 13.30 16.60 -36.44
C GLN A 306 13.16 17.19 -35.02
N ASN A 307 13.95 16.67 -34.07
CA ASN A 307 13.94 17.07 -32.67
C ASN A 307 12.61 16.76 -31.95
N ASN A 308 11.85 15.77 -32.44
CA ASN A 308 10.70 15.25 -31.72
C ASN A 308 11.16 14.30 -30.60
N GLU A 309 10.61 14.48 -29.40
CA GLU A 309 10.93 13.68 -28.22
C GLU A 309 9.93 12.53 -28.05
N TYR A 310 10.46 11.31 -27.89
CA TYR A 310 9.72 10.09 -27.65
C TYR A 310 10.08 9.54 -26.26
N TYR A 311 9.09 9.42 -25.39
CA TYR A 311 9.23 8.92 -24.04
C TYR A 311 8.92 7.43 -24.04
N ALA A 312 9.94 6.63 -23.73
CA ALA A 312 9.82 5.18 -23.67
C ALA A 312 10.16 4.67 -22.28
N LEU A 313 9.38 3.71 -21.79
CA LEU A 313 9.73 2.96 -20.59
C LEU A 313 10.99 2.12 -20.89
N ILE A 314 12.04 2.25 -20.10
CA ILE A 314 13.26 1.41 -20.19
C ILE A 314 13.30 0.36 -19.09
N SER A 315 12.69 0.64 -17.95
CA SER A 315 12.48 -0.31 -16.87
C SER A 315 11.05 -0.21 -16.37
N ASP A 316 10.35 -1.33 -16.39
CA ASP A 316 9.07 -1.48 -15.71
C ASP A 316 9.32 -2.04 -14.31
N PHE A 317 8.34 -1.95 -13.43
CA PHE A 317 8.42 -2.49 -12.08
C PHE A 317 7.26 -3.43 -11.82
N VAL A 318 7.53 -4.50 -11.09
CA VAL A 318 6.54 -5.49 -10.71
C VAL A 318 6.56 -5.65 -9.22
N ILE A 319 5.38 -5.49 -8.62
CA ILE A 319 5.12 -5.88 -7.23
C ILE A 319 3.99 -6.89 -7.21
N ARG A 320 4.25 -8.05 -6.62
CA ARG A 320 3.30 -9.17 -6.57
C ARG A 320 3.46 -9.95 -5.28
N ARG A 321 2.39 -10.65 -4.92
CA ARG A 321 2.44 -11.71 -3.90
C ARG A 321 3.03 -12.97 -4.51
N ILE A 322 3.84 -13.68 -3.74
CA ILE A 322 4.39 -14.99 -4.10
C ILE A 322 4.22 -15.96 -2.95
N PHE A 323 4.02 -17.23 -3.28
CA PHE A 323 4.10 -18.29 -2.29
C PHE A 323 5.57 -18.51 -1.86
N PRO A 324 5.90 -18.36 -0.58
CA PRO A 324 7.28 -18.28 -0.10
C PRO A 324 7.89 -19.68 0.14
N LYS A 325 8.13 -20.43 -0.94
CA LYS A 325 8.69 -21.80 -0.88
C LYS A 325 9.98 -21.91 -0.06
N TYR A 326 10.76 -20.84 0.02
CA TYR A 326 12.00 -20.82 0.80
C TYR A 326 11.78 -21.01 2.31
N LEU A 327 10.58 -20.71 2.83
CA LEU A 327 10.24 -20.89 4.25
C LEU A 327 10.28 -22.35 4.70
N LEU A 328 10.13 -23.32 3.78
CA LEU A 328 10.31 -24.74 4.10
C LEU A 328 11.73 -25.04 4.60
N ASN A 329 12.74 -24.35 4.04
CA ASN A 329 14.12 -24.49 4.51
C ASN A 329 14.31 -23.83 5.88
N ILE A 330 13.62 -22.72 6.15
CA ILE A 330 13.66 -22.05 7.46
C ILE A 330 13.04 -22.96 8.52
N ILE A 331 11.86 -23.52 8.27
CA ILE A 331 11.18 -24.48 9.16
C ILE A 331 12.08 -25.68 9.45
N LYS A 332 12.69 -26.26 8.41
CA LYS A 332 13.63 -27.38 8.56
C LYS A 332 14.82 -27.01 9.45
N THR A 333 15.43 -25.85 9.20
CA THR A 333 16.58 -25.36 9.97
C THR A 333 16.20 -25.14 11.44
N GLN A 334 15.02 -24.56 11.70
CA GLN A 334 14.51 -24.34 13.05
C GLN A 334 14.22 -25.65 13.80
N TYR A 335 13.72 -26.67 13.10
CA TYR A 335 13.52 -28.01 13.65
C TYR A 335 14.85 -28.66 14.03
N GLU A 336 15.83 -28.65 13.13
CA GLU A 336 17.17 -29.22 13.36
C GLU A 336 17.89 -28.55 14.54
N GLN A 337 17.75 -27.23 14.66
CA GLN A 337 18.35 -26.43 15.73
C GLN A 337 17.54 -26.43 17.03
N LYS A 338 16.31 -26.98 17.02
CA LYS A 338 15.35 -26.93 18.14
C LYS A 338 15.08 -25.49 18.63
N SER A 339 15.10 -24.53 17.71
CA SER A 339 14.90 -23.10 18.03
C SER A 339 13.44 -22.71 18.17
N LYS A 340 12.50 -23.53 17.68
CA LYS A 340 11.05 -23.39 17.90
C LYS A 340 10.43 -24.74 18.31
N ALA A 341 9.30 -24.67 19.00
CA ALA A 341 8.55 -25.86 19.42
C ALA A 341 7.96 -26.62 18.21
N ASN A 342 7.91 -27.95 18.30
CA ASN A 342 7.46 -28.80 17.19
C ASN A 342 6.02 -28.50 16.78
N GLU A 343 5.14 -28.22 17.74
CA GLU A 343 3.73 -27.89 17.50
C GLU A 343 3.58 -26.63 16.65
N VAL A 344 4.47 -25.65 16.83
CA VAL A 344 4.50 -24.41 16.02
C VAL A 344 4.93 -24.71 14.60
N LEU A 345 5.97 -25.53 14.43
CA LEU A 345 6.50 -25.87 13.11
C LEU A 345 5.51 -26.73 12.31
N VAL A 346 4.83 -27.67 12.96
CA VAL A 346 3.76 -28.47 12.35
C VAL A 346 2.59 -27.58 11.94
N GLU A 347 2.13 -26.69 12.82
CA GLU A 347 1.06 -25.77 12.44
C GLU A 347 1.48 -24.87 11.28
N TYR A 348 2.75 -24.45 11.25
CA TYR A 348 3.23 -23.63 10.14
C TYR A 348 3.16 -24.39 8.81
N LEU A 349 3.54 -25.67 8.78
CA LEU A 349 3.39 -26.50 7.59
C LEU A 349 1.92 -26.59 7.15
N ASN A 350 0.98 -26.81 8.08
CA ASN A 350 -0.45 -26.85 7.78
C ASN A 350 -0.95 -25.52 7.20
N VAL A 351 -0.51 -24.40 7.77
CA VAL A 351 -0.84 -23.05 7.30
C VAL A 351 -0.32 -22.82 5.88
N LEU A 352 0.92 -23.20 5.59
CA LEU A 352 1.51 -23.08 4.26
C LEU A 352 0.82 -24.00 3.24
N GLU A 353 0.49 -25.22 3.62
CA GLU A 353 -0.24 -26.18 2.77
C GLU A 353 -1.62 -25.61 2.39
N SER A 354 -2.43 -25.20 3.37
CA SER A 354 -3.75 -24.60 3.10
C SER A 354 -3.68 -23.35 2.22
N THR A 355 -2.63 -22.54 2.40
CA THR A 355 -2.39 -21.35 1.57
C THR A 355 -2.08 -21.76 0.13
N TYR A 356 -1.22 -22.76 -0.05
CA TYR A 356 -0.82 -23.25 -1.37
C TYR A 356 -2.01 -23.85 -2.14
N GLU A 357 -2.85 -24.65 -1.48
CA GLU A 357 -4.07 -25.21 -2.06
C GLU A 357 -5.03 -24.10 -2.53
N THR A 358 -5.23 -23.07 -1.69
CA THR A 358 -6.07 -21.92 -2.03
C THR A 358 -5.55 -21.19 -3.28
N ILE A 359 -4.23 -21.01 -3.39
CA ILE A 359 -3.61 -20.37 -4.56
C ILE A 359 -3.83 -21.22 -5.82
N GLU A 360 -3.65 -22.54 -5.76
CA GLU A 360 -3.88 -23.41 -6.92
C GLU A 360 -5.33 -23.37 -7.40
N GLU A 361 -6.31 -23.33 -6.49
CA GLU A 361 -7.73 -23.21 -6.85
C GLU A 361 -8.04 -21.86 -7.52
N GLN A 362 -7.45 -20.78 -7.04
CA GLN A 362 -7.58 -19.45 -7.65
C GLN A 362 -6.94 -19.39 -9.05
N GLU A 363 -5.80 -20.08 -9.27
CA GLU A 363 -5.17 -20.14 -10.59
C GLU A 363 -5.99 -20.97 -11.58
N LYS A 364 -6.54 -22.12 -11.14
CA LYS A 364 -7.41 -22.99 -11.97
C LYS A 364 -8.69 -22.25 -12.38
N SER A 365 -9.31 -21.52 -11.46
CA SER A 365 -10.52 -20.75 -11.76
C SER A 365 -10.26 -19.61 -12.74
N LYS A 366 -9.15 -18.88 -12.60
CA LYS A 366 -8.77 -17.82 -13.57
C LYS A 366 -8.53 -18.37 -14.98
N ALA A 367 -7.83 -19.49 -15.09
CA ALA A 367 -7.59 -20.13 -16.39
C ALA A 367 -8.91 -20.55 -17.08
N ALA A 368 -9.90 -21.02 -16.32
CA ALA A 368 -11.21 -21.41 -16.85
C ALA A 368 -12.12 -20.25 -17.27
N VAL A 369 -11.82 -19.00 -16.89
CA VAL A 369 -12.55 -17.79 -17.34
C VAL A 369 -11.88 -17.13 -18.54
N GLU A 370 -10.60 -17.40 -18.79
CA GLU A 370 -9.84 -16.87 -19.93
C GLU A 370 -9.88 -17.78 -21.18
N GLU A 371 -10.42 -19.00 -21.08
CA GLU A 371 -10.83 -19.89 -22.19
C GLU A 371 -12.29 -19.64 -22.60
#